data_AF-A0A7J3ZL14-F1
#
_entry.id   AF-A0A7J3ZL14-F1
#
_cell.length_a   1.000
_cell.length_b   1.000
_cell.length_c   1.000
_cell.angle_alpha   90.00
_cell.angle_beta   90.00
_cell.angle_gamma   90.00
#
_symmetry.space_group_name_H-M   'P 1'
#
loop_
_entity.id
_entity.type
_entity.pdbx_description
1 polymer ?
#
loop_
_entity_poly.entity_id
_entity_poly.type
_entity_poly.pdbx_seq_one_letter_code
_entity_poly.pdbx_strand_id
1 'polypeptide(L)'
;MQSPSVGSSEAVIDGLLDLGELKVRGLSRVLYSSVKTVRDIYVSLARNIWRPEVNVTASGTLEIEGYRFSFYQVKPDVEGGRGRDDRGNFFWVRGGNGLEKVQLLPLVDILGRKIALLVLEFRGEEHPNPIFDKMYKGFRLAAFFKLKDVEAMAIELHRDKARIVFPRICSGEKTYASSIGVHKNCMVETASTNINIYVSNVWNHAMATWNTNPSLPLVKMAPKVTVGLFKRRGLPSSL
;
A
#
# COMPACT_ATOMS: atom_id res chain seq x y z
N MET A 1 13.87 8.08 -55.78
CA MET A 1 13.14 7.71 -54.55
C MET A 1 14.15 7.59 -53.44
N GLN A 2 14.25 8.62 -52.60
CA GLN A 2 15.17 8.67 -51.46
C GLN A 2 14.48 8.06 -50.23
N SER A 3 15.19 7.16 -49.57
CA SER A 3 14.86 6.61 -48.26
C SER A 3 14.87 7.74 -47.22
N PRO A 4 13.86 7.86 -46.34
CA PRO A 4 13.92 8.83 -45.27
C PRO A 4 14.92 8.37 -44.19
N SER A 5 15.74 9.33 -43.81
CA SER A 5 16.82 9.29 -42.84
C SER A 5 16.38 8.88 -41.44
N VAL A 6 17.26 8.14 -40.78
CA VAL A 6 17.26 7.85 -39.35
C VAL A 6 17.27 9.17 -38.56
N GLY A 7 16.09 9.57 -38.10
CA GLY A 7 15.91 10.61 -37.09
C GLY A 7 16.32 10.06 -35.73
N SER A 8 17.25 10.76 -35.09
CA SER A 8 18.03 10.38 -33.94
C SER A 8 17.23 9.94 -32.72
N SER A 9 17.71 8.86 -32.08
CA SER A 9 17.36 8.39 -30.74
C SER A 9 17.60 9.40 -29.62
N GLU A 10 18.13 10.59 -29.92
CA GLU A 10 18.41 11.66 -28.96
C GLU A 10 17.15 12.46 -28.60
N ALA A 11 16.18 12.60 -29.52
CA ALA A 11 14.94 13.33 -29.23
C ALA A 11 14.00 12.59 -28.24
N VAL A 12 14.15 11.27 -28.11
CA VAL A 12 13.43 10.46 -27.10
C VAL A 12 14.15 10.50 -25.76
N ILE A 13 15.47 10.70 -25.75
CA ILE A 13 16.28 10.80 -24.53
C ILE A 13 16.08 12.18 -23.87
N ASP A 14 15.98 13.26 -24.65
CA ASP A 14 15.70 14.60 -24.09
C ASP A 14 14.27 14.70 -23.51
N GLY A 15 13.29 14.02 -24.11
CA GLY A 15 11.94 13.87 -23.52
C GLY A 15 11.89 12.98 -22.26
N LEU A 16 12.91 12.13 -22.05
CA LEU A 16 13.06 11.29 -20.85
C LEU A 16 13.90 11.96 -19.75
N LEU A 17 14.69 12.99 -20.08
CA LEU A 17 15.43 13.81 -19.10
C LEU A 17 14.55 14.91 -18.50
N ASP A 18 13.52 15.37 -19.22
CA ASP A 18 12.48 16.26 -18.68
C ASP A 18 11.52 15.54 -17.69
N LEU A 19 11.55 14.20 -17.67
CA LEU A 19 10.86 13.37 -16.66
C LEU A 19 11.57 13.34 -15.30
N GLY A 20 12.79 13.87 -15.20
CA GLY A 20 13.47 14.14 -13.93
C GLY A 20 12.82 15.28 -13.13
N GLU A 21 12.17 16.22 -13.82
CA GLU A 21 11.44 17.35 -13.22
C GLU A 21 9.92 17.23 -13.32
N LEU A 22 9.40 16.24 -14.06
CA LEU A 22 7.98 15.86 -14.07
C LEU A 22 7.62 15.09 -12.79
N LYS A 23 7.83 15.82 -11.68
CA LYS A 23 7.08 15.83 -10.45
C LYS A 23 6.68 14.43 -9.98
N VAL A 24 7.23 14.08 -8.83
CA VAL A 24 6.61 13.25 -7.79
C VAL A 24 5.08 13.50 -7.62
N ARG A 25 4.53 14.63 -8.08
CA ARG A 25 3.07 14.87 -8.24
C ARG A 25 2.36 13.96 -9.25
N GLY A 26 3.02 13.48 -10.32
CA GLY A 26 2.47 12.57 -11.34
C GLY A 26 2.25 11.15 -10.84
N LEU A 27 3.18 10.59 -10.04
CA LEU A 27 2.98 9.28 -9.41
C LEU A 27 1.73 9.27 -8.51
N SER A 28 1.44 10.38 -7.83
CA SER A 28 0.23 10.51 -6.99
C SER A 28 -1.08 10.50 -7.79
N ARG A 29 -1.06 10.94 -9.06
CA ARG A 29 -2.20 10.85 -10.00
C ARG A 29 -2.28 9.50 -10.70
N VAL A 30 -1.17 8.80 -10.89
CA VAL A 30 -1.13 7.46 -11.50
C VAL A 30 -1.59 6.38 -10.51
N LEU A 31 -1.35 6.58 -9.21
CA LEU A 31 -1.92 5.78 -8.11
C LEU A 31 -3.46 5.86 -8.00
N TYR A 32 -4.12 6.64 -8.86
CA TYR A 32 -5.57 6.91 -8.84
C TYR A 32 -6.42 5.84 -9.53
N SER A 33 -5.84 5.06 -10.43
CA SER A 33 -6.54 4.00 -11.16
C SER A 33 -6.41 2.67 -10.40
N SER A 34 -7.40 1.77 -10.54
CA SER A 34 -7.47 0.45 -9.89
C SER A 34 -6.09 -0.20 -9.67
N VAL A 35 -5.88 -0.96 -8.59
CA VAL A 35 -4.61 -1.68 -8.30
C VAL A 35 -3.98 -2.32 -9.56
N LYS A 36 -4.82 -2.78 -10.49
CA LYS A 36 -4.46 -3.27 -11.83
C LYS A 36 -3.70 -2.24 -12.69
N THR A 37 -4.17 -1.00 -12.80
CA THR A 37 -3.55 0.06 -13.62
C THR A 37 -2.26 0.60 -13.00
N VAL A 38 -2.18 0.72 -11.67
CA VAL A 38 -0.91 1.02 -10.97
C VAL A 38 0.11 -0.06 -11.27
N ARG A 39 -0.29 -1.32 -11.11
CA ARG A 39 0.55 -2.48 -11.43
C ARG A 39 1.03 -2.41 -12.88
N ASP A 40 0.15 -2.17 -13.85
CA ASP A 40 0.47 -2.23 -15.26
C ASP A 40 1.40 -1.08 -15.71
N ILE A 41 1.26 0.13 -15.14
CA ILE A 41 2.19 1.26 -15.37
C ILE A 41 3.53 1.02 -14.67
N TYR A 42 3.50 0.42 -13.49
CA TYR A 42 4.69 0.05 -12.73
C TYR A 42 5.51 -1.03 -13.45
N VAL A 43 4.84 -1.98 -14.12
CA VAL A 43 5.47 -2.99 -14.98
C VAL A 43 6.11 -2.34 -16.21
N SER A 44 5.47 -1.35 -16.84
CA SER A 44 5.96 -0.75 -18.09
C SER A 44 7.14 0.20 -17.89
N LEU A 45 7.28 0.82 -16.71
CA LEU A 45 8.40 1.71 -16.35
C LEU A 45 9.62 0.98 -15.79
N ALA A 46 9.49 -0.31 -15.48
CA ALA A 46 10.56 -1.13 -14.92
C ALA A 46 11.67 -1.37 -15.96
N ARG A 47 12.71 -0.53 -15.97
CA ARG A 47 13.89 -0.73 -16.82
C ARG A 47 14.70 -1.97 -16.43
N ASN A 48 14.66 -2.35 -15.15
CA ASN A 48 15.25 -3.56 -14.60
C ASN A 48 14.34 -4.13 -13.49
N ILE A 49 13.96 -5.40 -13.62
CA ILE A 49 13.30 -6.13 -12.52
C ILE A 49 14.39 -6.45 -11.50
N TRP A 50 14.32 -5.81 -10.34
CA TRP A 50 15.21 -6.08 -9.23
C TRP A 50 14.63 -7.20 -8.34
N ARG A 51 15.51 -8.10 -7.88
CA ARG A 51 15.17 -9.19 -6.95
C ARG A 51 15.76 -8.88 -5.57
N PRO A 52 14.92 -8.62 -4.57
CA PRO A 52 15.36 -8.30 -3.22
C PRO A 52 15.76 -9.57 -2.48
N GLU A 53 16.50 -9.40 -1.40
CA GLU A 53 16.39 -10.34 -0.30
C GLU A 53 15.09 -10.04 0.45
N VAL A 54 14.16 -10.99 0.40
CA VAL A 54 12.90 -10.93 1.17
C VAL A 54 12.87 -12.09 2.14
N ASN A 55 12.84 -11.76 3.41
CA ASN A 55 12.66 -12.73 4.48
C ASN A 55 11.30 -12.50 5.14
N VAL A 56 10.56 -13.59 5.33
CA VAL A 56 9.29 -13.58 6.04
C VAL A 56 9.48 -14.42 7.29
N THR A 57 9.39 -13.78 8.44
CA THR A 57 9.46 -14.50 9.71
C THR A 57 8.13 -15.22 10.01
N ALA A 58 8.17 -16.28 10.83
CA ALA A 58 6.96 -16.93 11.33
C ALA A 58 6.01 -15.96 12.08
N SER A 59 6.54 -14.84 12.58
CA SER A 59 5.77 -13.78 13.25
C SER A 59 5.03 -12.84 12.28
N GLY A 60 5.13 -13.07 10.96
CA GLY A 60 4.58 -12.20 9.92
C GLY A 60 5.31 -10.86 9.74
N THR A 61 6.49 -10.71 10.34
CA THR A 61 7.41 -9.60 10.03
C THR A 61 7.95 -9.80 8.62
N LEU A 62 7.84 -8.78 7.78
CA LEU A 62 8.36 -8.72 6.42
C LEU A 62 9.70 -7.96 6.44
N GLU A 63 10.75 -8.56 5.91
CA GLU A 63 12.05 -7.92 5.74
C GLU A 63 12.34 -7.69 4.26
N ILE A 64 12.74 -6.47 3.90
CA ILE A 64 13.16 -6.07 2.54
C ILE A 64 14.46 -5.29 2.69
N GLU A 65 15.57 -5.83 2.19
CA GLU A 65 16.89 -5.17 2.21
C GLU A 65 17.30 -4.67 3.60
N GLY A 66 17.08 -5.49 4.63
CA GLY A 66 17.40 -5.16 6.02
C GLY A 66 16.39 -4.25 6.73
N TYR A 67 15.36 -3.77 6.04
CA TYR A 67 14.22 -3.07 6.67
C TYR A 67 13.14 -4.05 7.06
N ARG A 68 12.77 -4.07 8.34
CA ARG A 68 11.76 -4.93 8.95
C ARG A 68 10.47 -4.18 9.18
N PHE A 69 9.39 -4.72 8.63
CA PHE A 69 8.03 -4.18 8.72
C PHE A 69 7.20 -5.07 9.64
N SER A 70 6.71 -4.48 10.73
CA SER A 70 5.75 -5.10 11.64
C SER A 70 4.40 -4.41 11.51
N PHE A 71 3.32 -5.19 11.41
CA PHE A 71 1.95 -4.68 11.31
C PHE A 71 1.26 -4.81 12.66
N TYR A 72 0.63 -3.72 13.12
CA TYR A 72 -0.15 -3.66 14.35
C TYR A 72 -1.53 -3.18 14.02
N GLN A 73 -2.57 -3.89 14.45
CA GLN A 73 -3.95 -3.51 14.17
C GLN A 73 -4.72 -3.23 15.46
N VAL A 74 -5.63 -2.27 15.42
CA VAL A 74 -6.51 -1.96 16.57
C VAL A 74 -7.36 -3.18 16.90
N LYS A 75 -7.28 -3.66 18.14
CA LYS A 75 -7.89 -4.92 18.59
C LYS A 75 -9.39 -5.07 18.29
N PRO A 76 -10.24 -4.02 18.42
CA PRO A 76 -11.63 -4.09 18.00
C PRO A 76 -11.85 -4.48 16.53
N ASP A 77 -10.91 -4.23 15.61
CA ASP A 77 -11.04 -4.74 14.23
C ASP A 77 -10.96 -6.25 14.16
N VAL A 78 -10.11 -6.83 15.00
CA VAL A 78 -9.76 -8.25 14.97
C VAL A 78 -10.79 -9.03 15.77
N GLU A 79 -11.09 -8.58 16.98
CA GLU A 79 -11.88 -9.30 17.98
C GLU A 79 -13.28 -8.74 18.20
N GLY A 80 -13.57 -7.55 17.66
CA GLY A 80 -14.84 -6.86 17.90
C GLY A 80 -14.84 -6.10 19.22
N GLY A 81 -15.93 -5.37 19.46
CA GLY A 81 -16.11 -4.64 20.71
C GLY A 81 -16.91 -3.36 20.55
N ARG A 82 -17.08 -2.67 21.67
CA ARG A 82 -17.72 -1.36 21.76
C ARG A 82 -16.93 -0.44 22.66
N GLY A 83 -16.90 0.85 22.35
CA GLY A 83 -16.13 1.80 23.13
C GLY A 83 -16.08 3.18 22.50
N ARG A 84 -15.09 3.96 22.92
CA ARG A 84 -14.74 5.24 22.32
C ARG A 84 -13.27 5.23 21.93
N ASP A 85 -12.96 5.89 20.82
CA ASP A 85 -11.58 6.12 20.41
C ASP A 85 -10.97 7.34 21.12
N ASP A 86 -9.73 7.67 20.79
CA ASP A 86 -8.97 8.79 21.38
C ASP A 86 -9.53 10.19 21.08
N ARG A 87 -10.54 10.31 20.21
CA ARG A 87 -11.30 11.55 19.98
C ARG A 87 -12.71 11.49 20.55
N GLY A 88 -13.02 10.46 21.33
CA GLY A 88 -14.33 10.25 21.93
C GLY A 88 -15.39 9.73 20.95
N ASN A 89 -15.03 9.34 19.72
CA ASN A 89 -15.99 8.79 18.77
C ASN A 89 -16.40 7.39 19.21
N PHE A 90 -17.71 7.15 19.27
CA PHE A 90 -18.23 5.84 19.63
C PHE A 90 -18.03 4.84 18.49
N PHE A 91 -17.64 3.62 18.84
CA PHE A 91 -17.68 2.48 17.93
C PHE A 91 -18.42 1.30 18.55
N TRP A 92 -19.04 0.52 17.66
CA TRP A 92 -19.53 -0.82 17.93
C TRP A 92 -19.33 -1.68 16.69
N VAL A 93 -18.34 -2.56 16.77
CA VAL A 93 -17.85 -3.39 15.66
C VAL A 93 -17.92 -4.86 16.06
N ARG A 94 -18.08 -5.74 15.07
CA ARG A 94 -18.17 -7.19 15.29
C ARG A 94 -16.80 -7.85 15.26
N GLY A 95 -15.82 -7.18 14.66
CA GLY A 95 -14.49 -7.73 14.48
C GLY A 95 -14.40 -8.64 13.27
N GLY A 96 -13.33 -9.43 13.19
CA GLY A 96 -13.06 -10.29 12.04
C GLY A 96 -12.52 -9.55 10.80
N ASN A 97 -12.12 -8.28 10.93
CA ASN A 97 -11.57 -7.44 9.86
C ASN A 97 -10.04 -7.39 9.87
N GLY A 98 -9.41 -8.42 10.41
CA GLY A 98 -7.96 -8.51 10.53
C GLY A 98 -7.24 -8.50 9.17
N LEU A 99 -6.04 -7.93 9.15
CA LEU A 99 -5.08 -8.05 8.05
C LEU A 99 -4.76 -9.54 7.82
N GLU A 100 -5.14 -10.05 6.65
CA GLU A 100 -5.02 -11.47 6.33
C GLU A 100 -3.74 -11.76 5.57
N LYS A 101 -3.43 -10.91 4.58
CA LYS A 101 -2.37 -11.16 3.63
C LYS A 101 -1.65 -9.87 3.25
N VAL A 102 -0.33 -9.97 3.12
CA VAL A 102 0.51 -8.93 2.54
C VAL A 102 1.19 -9.49 1.31
N GLN A 103 0.85 -8.97 0.15
CA GLN A 103 1.50 -9.31 -1.10
C GLN A 103 2.54 -8.25 -1.45
N LEU A 104 3.80 -8.65 -1.46
CA LEU A 104 4.86 -7.84 -2.05
C LEU A 104 4.81 -8.04 -3.56
N LEU A 105 4.47 -6.99 -4.31
CA LEU A 105 4.58 -6.99 -5.76
C LEU A 105 6.04 -6.81 -6.18
N PRO A 106 6.38 -7.24 -7.42
CA PRO A 106 7.73 -7.15 -7.92
C PRO A 106 8.29 -5.74 -7.80
N LEU A 107 9.59 -5.64 -7.61
CA LEU A 107 10.26 -4.39 -7.30
C LEU A 107 10.86 -3.78 -8.56
N VAL A 108 10.94 -2.46 -8.57
CA VAL A 108 11.55 -1.71 -9.68
C VAL A 108 12.68 -0.86 -9.16
N ASP A 109 13.77 -0.85 -9.91
CA ASP A 109 14.80 0.17 -9.78
C ASP A 109 14.48 1.31 -10.75
N ILE A 110 14.23 2.50 -10.20
CA ILE A 110 14.05 3.72 -10.96
C ILE A 110 15.14 4.70 -10.52
N LEU A 111 16.14 4.89 -11.38
CA LEU A 111 17.23 5.86 -11.17
C LEU A 111 17.96 5.66 -9.83
N GLY A 112 18.21 4.41 -9.42
CA GLY A 112 18.89 4.07 -8.17
C GLY A 112 17.99 4.11 -6.94
N ARG A 113 16.67 4.28 -7.12
CA ARG A 113 15.66 4.13 -6.07
C ARG A 113 14.98 2.78 -6.24
N LYS A 114 15.10 1.95 -5.21
CA LYS A 114 14.44 0.64 -5.14
C LYS A 114 13.03 0.86 -4.61
N ILE A 115 12.01 0.60 -5.41
CA ILE A 115 10.62 0.78 -5.02
C ILE A 115 9.95 -0.58 -4.83
N ALA A 116 9.20 -0.69 -3.74
CA ALA A 116 8.35 -1.81 -3.40
C ALA A 116 6.89 -1.40 -3.32
N LEU A 117 6.01 -2.23 -3.86
CA LEU A 117 4.56 -2.06 -3.71
C LEU A 117 4.01 -3.23 -2.89
N LEU A 118 3.34 -2.90 -1.80
CA LEU A 118 2.71 -3.88 -0.91
C LEU A 118 1.21 -3.73 -1.06
N VAL A 119 0.55 -4.85 -1.36
CA VAL A 119 -0.90 -4.97 -1.39
C VAL A 119 -1.33 -5.68 -0.12
N LEU A 120 -2.12 -5.00 0.70
CA LEU A 120 -2.66 -5.48 1.95
C LEU A 120 -4.10 -5.93 1.70
N GLU A 121 -4.41 -7.16 2.08
CA GLU A 121 -5.76 -7.72 1.98
C GLU A 121 -6.30 -7.99 3.38
N PHE A 122 -7.45 -7.41 3.66
CA PHE A 122 -8.18 -7.56 4.90
C PHE A 122 -9.39 -8.46 4.70
N ARG A 123 -9.75 -9.21 5.74
CA ARG A 123 -10.91 -10.12 5.72
C ARG A 123 -12.25 -9.42 5.47
N GLY A 124 -12.33 -8.12 5.77
CA GLY A 124 -13.53 -7.32 5.66
C GLY A 124 -13.23 -5.84 5.82
N GLU A 125 -14.27 -5.03 5.95
CA GLU A 125 -14.23 -3.65 6.43
C GLU A 125 -15.54 -3.44 7.18
N GLU A 126 -15.47 -2.78 8.33
CA GLU A 126 -16.67 -2.46 9.11
C GLU A 126 -16.87 -0.97 9.30
N HIS A 127 -18.13 -0.55 9.26
CA HIS A 127 -18.50 0.77 9.76
C HIS A 127 -18.44 0.73 11.30
N PRO A 128 -17.99 1.80 11.99
CA PRO A 128 -18.02 1.86 13.46
C PRO A 128 -19.43 1.83 14.07
N ASN A 129 -20.47 1.74 13.25
CA ASN A 129 -21.88 1.71 13.66
C ASN A 129 -22.55 0.54 12.92
N PRO A 130 -23.16 -0.41 13.65
CA PRO A 130 -23.68 -1.65 13.06
C PRO A 130 -24.86 -1.44 12.10
N ILE A 131 -25.60 -0.32 12.23
CA ILE A 131 -26.70 0.01 11.32
C ILE A 131 -26.12 0.39 9.96
N PHE A 132 -25.17 1.32 9.95
CA PHE A 132 -24.48 1.74 8.73
C PHE A 132 -23.58 0.65 8.16
N ASP A 133 -23.06 -0.25 9.00
CA ASP A 133 -22.23 -1.37 8.57
C ASP A 133 -22.96 -2.30 7.60
N LYS A 134 -24.21 -2.65 7.91
CA LYS A 134 -25.03 -3.49 7.02
C LYS A 134 -25.28 -2.80 5.68
N MET A 135 -25.63 -1.51 5.71
CA MET A 135 -25.84 -0.72 4.50
C MET A 135 -24.56 -0.63 3.67
N TYR A 136 -23.43 -0.40 4.33
CA TYR A 136 -22.13 -0.28 3.69
C TYR A 136 -21.68 -1.58 3.03
N LYS A 137 -21.79 -2.72 3.72
CA LYS A 137 -21.49 -4.03 3.14
C LYS A 137 -22.35 -4.32 1.90
N GLY A 138 -23.64 -3.95 1.94
CA GLY A 138 -24.53 -4.04 0.79
C GLY A 138 -24.08 -3.18 -0.39
N PHE A 139 -23.71 -1.91 -0.12
CA PHE A 139 -23.15 -1.01 -1.13
C PHE A 139 -21.85 -1.55 -1.74
N ARG A 140 -20.90 -2.04 -0.93
CA ARG A 140 -19.63 -2.59 -1.44
C ARG A 140 -19.84 -3.82 -2.32
N LEU A 141 -20.76 -4.70 -1.95
CA LEU A 141 -21.13 -5.84 -2.78
C LEU A 141 -21.73 -5.40 -4.12
N ALA A 142 -22.65 -4.44 -4.10
CA ALA A 142 -23.30 -3.95 -5.33
C ALA A 142 -22.33 -3.18 -6.24
N ALA A 143 -21.46 -2.34 -5.69
CA ALA A 143 -20.57 -1.47 -6.45
C ALA A 143 -19.25 -2.13 -6.85
N PHE A 144 -18.70 -3.00 -6.00
CA PHE A 144 -17.35 -3.53 -6.16
C PHE A 144 -17.27 -5.07 -6.18
N PHE A 145 -18.39 -5.76 -6.00
CA PHE A 145 -18.46 -7.24 -5.95
C PHE A 145 -17.50 -7.89 -4.95
N LYS A 146 -17.15 -7.16 -3.88
CA LYS A 146 -16.21 -7.62 -2.85
C LYS A 146 -16.63 -7.12 -1.46
N LEU A 147 -16.40 -7.96 -0.46
CA LEU A 147 -16.50 -7.61 0.97
C LEU A 147 -15.13 -7.41 1.62
N LYS A 148 -14.10 -8.05 1.06
CA LYS A 148 -12.73 -7.86 1.51
C LYS A 148 -12.25 -6.47 1.13
N ASP A 149 -11.47 -5.87 2.03
CA ASP A 149 -10.78 -4.66 1.73
C ASP A 149 -9.37 -4.91 1.20
N VAL A 150 -8.96 -4.10 0.24
CA VAL A 150 -7.67 -4.25 -0.44
C VAL A 150 -7.06 -2.87 -0.59
N GLU A 151 -5.95 -2.66 0.11
CA GLU A 151 -5.22 -1.40 0.13
C GLU A 151 -3.78 -1.59 -0.31
N ALA A 152 -3.11 -0.49 -0.68
CA ALA A 152 -1.74 -0.59 -1.18
C ALA A 152 -0.83 0.53 -0.66
N MET A 153 0.35 0.18 -0.14
CA MET A 153 1.38 1.15 0.24
C MET A 153 2.66 0.90 -0.55
N ALA A 154 3.45 1.95 -0.76
CA ALA A 154 4.75 1.83 -1.40
C ALA A 154 5.88 2.10 -0.41
N ILE A 155 7.01 1.44 -0.62
CA ILE A 155 8.26 1.67 0.11
C ILE A 155 9.32 2.04 -0.91
N GLU A 156 9.90 3.21 -0.77
CA GLU A 156 11.06 3.64 -1.54
C GLU A 156 12.30 3.49 -0.66
N LEU A 157 13.24 2.66 -1.08
CA LEU A 157 14.51 2.44 -0.41
C LEU A 157 15.61 3.18 -1.16
N HIS A 158 16.35 4.03 -0.44
CA HIS A 158 17.46 4.79 -1.01
C HIS A 158 18.59 4.91 0.00
N ARG A 159 19.75 4.30 -0.34
CA ARG A 159 21.02 4.31 0.42
C ARG A 159 20.88 3.95 1.90
N ASP A 160 20.49 4.93 2.72
CA ASP A 160 20.48 4.94 4.18
C ASP A 160 19.09 5.21 4.78
N LYS A 161 18.05 5.35 3.93
CA LYS A 161 16.70 5.70 4.37
C LYS A 161 15.63 4.89 3.65
N ALA A 162 14.53 4.66 4.36
CA ALA A 162 13.27 4.21 3.79
C ALA A 162 12.26 5.36 3.79
N ARG A 163 11.54 5.50 2.68
CA ARG A 163 10.37 6.36 2.57
C ARG A 163 9.14 5.48 2.38
N ILE A 164 8.22 5.53 3.35
CA ILE A 164 6.94 4.82 3.30
C ILE A 164 5.89 5.77 2.75
N VAL A 165 5.18 5.35 1.73
CA VAL A 165 4.16 6.14 1.04
C VAL A 165 2.80 5.46 1.18
N PHE A 166 1.85 6.19 1.76
CA PHE A 166 0.46 5.77 1.94
C PHE A 166 -0.43 6.56 0.97
N PRO A 167 -0.68 6.07 -0.25
CA PRO A 167 -1.53 6.75 -1.21
C PRO A 167 -3.01 6.59 -0.83
N ARG A 168 -3.66 7.70 -0.45
CA ARG A 168 -5.11 7.77 -0.19
C ARG A 168 -5.62 6.86 0.93
N ILE A 169 -4.74 6.35 1.79
CA ILE A 169 -5.05 5.39 2.86
C ILE A 169 -4.45 5.82 4.20
N CYS A 170 -3.82 7.00 4.24
CA CYS A 170 -3.21 7.52 5.44
C CYS A 170 -4.27 8.00 6.42
N SER A 171 -4.21 7.54 7.67
CA SER A 171 -5.11 7.99 8.73
C SER A 171 -4.95 9.49 9.04
N GLY A 172 -3.74 10.04 8.84
CA GLY A 172 -3.42 11.42 9.18
C GLY A 172 -3.65 11.66 10.67
N GLU A 173 -4.58 12.56 11.01
CA GLU A 173 -4.95 12.84 12.40
C GLU A 173 -6.21 12.10 12.85
N LYS A 174 -6.80 11.26 11.99
CA LYS A 174 -8.04 10.57 12.30
C LYS A 174 -7.80 9.37 13.22
N THR A 175 -8.75 9.19 14.12
CA THR A 175 -8.83 8.07 15.06
C THR A 175 -9.83 7.03 14.55
N TYR A 176 -9.80 5.85 15.17
CA TYR A 176 -10.44 4.61 14.77
C TYR A 176 -11.89 4.74 14.30
N ALA A 177 -12.71 5.52 15.00
CA ALA A 177 -14.15 5.60 14.78
C ALA A 177 -14.59 6.94 14.16
N SER A 178 -13.68 7.64 13.48
CA SER A 178 -13.99 8.90 12.80
C SER A 178 -15.08 8.71 11.73
N SER A 179 -16.21 9.38 11.91
CA SER A 179 -17.39 9.31 11.03
C SER A 179 -17.16 9.80 9.59
N ILE A 180 -16.13 10.62 9.39
CA ILE A 180 -15.74 11.11 8.07
C ILE A 180 -14.50 10.32 7.63
N GLY A 181 -14.66 9.51 6.58
CA GLY A 181 -13.56 8.84 5.89
C GLY A 181 -12.68 9.85 5.18
N VAL A 182 -11.36 9.71 5.29
CA VAL A 182 -10.42 10.66 4.66
C VAL A 182 -9.31 9.90 3.96
N HIS A 183 -9.38 9.92 2.63
CA HIS A 183 -8.34 9.40 1.75
C HIS A 183 -7.20 10.41 1.57
N LYS A 184 -6.35 10.59 2.59
CA LYS A 184 -5.15 11.42 2.46
C LYS A 184 -3.96 10.63 1.95
N ASN A 185 -3.16 11.30 1.14
CA ASN A 185 -1.81 10.86 0.84
C ASN A 185 -0.90 11.29 1.99
N CYS A 186 -0.04 10.40 2.47
CA CYS A 186 1.07 10.81 3.32
C CYS A 186 2.33 10.01 2.99
N MET A 187 3.46 10.59 3.39
CA MET A 187 4.79 10.00 3.22
C MET A 187 5.57 10.20 4.51
N VAL A 188 6.33 9.19 4.90
CA VAL A 188 7.18 9.22 6.09
C VAL A 188 8.56 8.72 5.71
N GLU A 189 9.58 9.51 6.02
CA GLU A 189 10.97 9.11 5.88
C GLU A 189 11.52 8.66 7.23
N THR A 190 12.31 7.59 7.22
CA THR A 190 12.96 7.08 8.43
C THR A 190 14.30 6.45 8.09
N ALA A 191 15.26 6.61 8.99
CA ALA A 191 16.51 5.86 9.00
C ALA A 191 16.40 4.59 9.85
N SER A 192 15.27 4.37 10.55
CA SER A 192 15.06 3.15 11.32
C SER A 192 14.88 1.95 10.40
N THR A 193 15.61 0.88 10.68
CA THR A 193 15.43 -0.42 10.03
C THR A 193 14.25 -1.20 10.61
N ASN A 194 13.72 -0.80 11.78
CA ASN A 194 12.49 -1.38 12.33
C ASN A 194 11.33 -0.41 12.16
N ILE A 195 10.36 -0.79 11.34
CA ILE A 195 9.24 0.04 10.91
C ILE A 195 7.94 -0.61 11.38
N ASN A 196 7.18 0.12 12.17
CA ASN A 196 5.85 -0.29 12.62
C ASN A 196 4.80 0.38 11.73
N ILE A 197 3.88 -0.42 11.20
CA ILE A 197 2.72 0.03 10.44
C ILE A 197 1.50 -0.23 11.32
N TYR A 198 0.87 0.85 11.77
CA TYR A 198 -0.35 0.82 12.55
C TYR A 198 -1.54 0.85 11.61
N VAL A 199 -2.46 -0.08 11.82
CA VAL A 199 -3.60 -0.35 10.97
C VAL A 199 -4.88 -0.14 11.77
N SER A 200 -5.83 0.57 11.18
CA SER A 200 -7.23 0.64 11.62
C SER A 200 -8.04 0.38 10.37
N ASN A 201 -8.74 -0.75 10.27
CA ASN A 201 -9.51 -1.17 9.10
C ASN A 201 -11.03 -1.07 9.35
N VAL A 202 -11.41 -0.07 10.16
CA VAL A 202 -12.77 0.42 10.28
C VAL A 202 -12.93 1.60 9.35
N TRP A 203 -13.94 1.50 8.49
CA TRP A 203 -14.42 2.51 7.54
C TRP A 203 -13.35 3.48 7.07
N ASN A 204 -12.79 3.22 5.89
CA ASN A 204 -12.10 4.20 5.07
C ASN A 204 -10.91 4.95 5.71
N HIS A 205 -10.32 4.37 6.74
CA HIS A 205 -9.00 4.70 7.26
C HIS A 205 -8.22 3.39 7.22
N ALA A 206 -6.91 3.42 6.98
CA ALA A 206 -6.17 2.16 6.91
C ALA A 206 -4.87 2.20 7.70
N MET A 207 -4.00 3.19 7.50
CA MET A 207 -2.60 3.02 7.92
C MET A 207 -1.86 4.31 8.31
N ALA A 208 -0.88 4.17 9.21
CA ALA A 208 0.17 5.15 9.48
C ALA A 208 1.41 4.47 10.10
N THR A 209 2.54 5.18 10.17
CA THR A 209 3.73 4.72 10.92
C THR A 209 3.72 5.14 12.40
N TRP A 210 2.66 5.84 12.84
CA TRP A 210 2.42 6.20 14.23
C TRP A 210 1.05 5.71 14.67
N ASN A 211 0.90 5.41 15.96
CA ASN A 211 -0.38 4.98 16.51
C ASN A 211 -1.29 6.20 16.72
N THR A 212 -2.30 6.37 15.86
CA THR A 212 -3.33 7.41 16.06
C THR A 212 -4.34 7.03 17.14
N ASN A 213 -4.30 5.80 17.65
CA ASN A 213 -5.19 5.29 18.68
C ASN A 213 -4.43 4.74 19.90
N PRO A 214 -3.64 5.56 20.62
CA PRO A 214 -2.82 5.11 21.74
C PRO A 214 -3.60 4.49 22.91
N SER A 215 -4.87 4.86 23.14
CA SER A 215 -5.66 4.23 24.23
C SER A 215 -6.29 2.90 23.83
N LEU A 216 -6.38 2.60 22.54
CA LEU A 216 -6.95 1.34 22.07
C LEU A 216 -5.89 0.23 22.07
N PRO A 217 -6.22 -0.97 22.58
CA PRO A 217 -5.30 -2.09 22.54
C PRO A 217 -4.97 -2.47 21.10
N LEU A 218 -3.71 -2.86 20.87
CA LEU A 218 -3.21 -3.30 19.57
C LEU A 218 -2.93 -4.80 19.57
N VAL A 219 -3.14 -5.43 18.42
CA VAL A 219 -2.73 -6.79 18.12
C VAL A 219 -1.59 -6.73 17.12
N LYS A 220 -0.46 -7.39 17.42
CA LYS A 220 0.59 -7.59 16.41
C LYS A 220 0.09 -8.62 15.41
N MET A 221 -0.01 -8.22 14.15
CA MET A 221 -0.54 -9.06 13.08
C MET A 221 0.56 -9.97 12.54
N ALA A 222 0.18 -11.21 12.21
CA ALA A 222 1.02 -12.17 11.53
C ALA A 222 0.41 -12.55 10.16
N PRO A 223 0.34 -11.61 9.20
CA PRO A 223 -0.32 -11.86 7.93
C PRO A 223 0.46 -12.89 7.10
N LYS A 224 -0.26 -13.62 6.23
CA LYS A 224 0.39 -14.45 5.23
C LYS A 224 1.12 -13.54 4.24
N VAL A 225 2.43 -13.66 4.15
CA VAL A 225 3.21 -12.88 3.19
C VAL A 225 3.45 -13.69 1.93
N THR A 226 3.22 -13.06 0.77
CA THR A 226 3.52 -13.66 -0.53
C THR A 226 4.33 -12.69 -1.38
N VAL A 227 5.39 -13.19 -2.01
CA VAL A 227 6.20 -12.42 -2.96
C VAL A 227 5.72 -12.74 -4.37
N GLY A 228 5.26 -11.72 -5.09
CA GLY A 228 4.92 -11.84 -6.51
C GLY A 228 6.19 -12.08 -7.31
N LEU A 229 6.34 -13.26 -7.89
CA LEU A 229 7.39 -13.54 -8.87
C LEU A 229 6.88 -13.15 -10.25
N PHE A 230 7.60 -12.28 -10.97
CA PHE A 230 7.44 -12.23 -12.42
C PHE A 230 8.01 -13.52 -13.00
N LYS A 231 7.12 -14.40 -13.49
CA LYS A 231 7.52 -15.24 -14.63
C LYS A 231 7.78 -14.27 -15.77
N ARG A 232 9.03 -14.12 -16.23
CA ARG A 232 9.28 -13.62 -17.59
C ARG A 232 8.42 -14.48 -18.50
N ARG A 233 7.34 -13.94 -19.07
CA ARG A 233 6.85 -14.51 -20.32
C ARG A 233 8.04 -14.36 -21.25
N GLY A 234 8.57 -15.49 -21.71
CA GLY A 234 9.67 -15.49 -22.67
C GLY A 234 9.32 -14.49 -23.76
N LEU A 235 10.14 -13.46 -23.92
CA LEU A 235 10.18 -12.77 -25.19
C LEU A 235 10.43 -13.86 -26.24
N PRO A 236 9.62 -13.97 -27.30
CA PRO A 236 9.90 -14.91 -28.36
C PRO A 236 11.33 -14.65 -28.82
N SER A 237 12.18 -15.66 -28.66
CA SER A 237 13.54 -15.65 -29.16
C SER A 237 13.48 -15.85 -30.66
N SER A 238 13.27 -14.77 -31.40
CA SER A 238 13.57 -14.72 -32.82
C SER A 238 13.72 -13.27 -33.26
N LEU A 239 14.94 -13.02 -33.74
CA LEU A 239 15.36 -11.94 -34.64
C LEU A 239 14.40 -11.78 -35.82
#